data_AF-A0A126V2W4-F1
#
_entry.id   AF-A0A126V2W4-F1
#
_cell.length_a   1.000
_cell.length_b   1.000
_cell.length_c   1.000
_cell.angle_alpha   90.00
_cell.angle_beta   90.00
_cell.angle_gamma   90.00
#
_symmetry.space_group_name_H-M   'P 1'
#
loop_
_entity.id
_entity.type
_entity.pdbx_description
1 polymer ?
#
loop_
_entity_poly.entity_id
_entity_poly.type
_entity_poly.pdbx_seq_one_letter_code
_entity_poly.pdbx_strand_id
1 'polypeptide(L)'
;MPDGRLQSVVLGFEKFEDYPKYSPYFGAVVGRYANRISGGGFTLDGQRYTLDQNEGPNTCLHGGAGGFSQRVWTIDAYNKESVTLSLHSPDGDQGFPGALDVKCTYTLSESTIL
;
A
#
# COMPACT_ATOMS: atom_id res chain seq x y z
N MET A 1 -13.30 22.42 14.50
CA MET A 1 -13.06 23.64 15.31
C MET A 1 -14.41 24.27 15.66
N PRO A 2 -14.53 25.02 16.77
CA PRO A 2 -15.79 25.64 17.19
C PRO A 2 -16.43 26.61 16.18
N ASP A 3 -15.69 26.99 15.13
CA ASP A 3 -16.10 27.92 14.07
C ASP A 3 -16.65 27.24 12.79
N GLY A 4 -16.75 25.90 12.78
CA GLY A 4 -17.27 25.14 11.62
C GLY A 4 -16.36 25.11 10.39
N ARG A 5 -15.10 25.55 10.50
CA ARG A 5 -14.17 25.53 9.36
C ARG A 5 -13.70 24.12 9.03
N LEU A 6 -13.69 23.82 7.72
CA LEU A 6 -13.06 22.60 7.19
C LEU A 6 -11.54 22.70 7.31
N GLN A 7 -10.92 21.58 7.68
CA GLN A 7 -9.48 21.44 7.81
C GLN A 7 -9.06 20.04 7.38
N SER A 8 -7.83 19.89 6.89
CA SER A 8 -7.24 18.56 6.72
C SER A 8 -7.09 17.89 8.08
N VAL A 9 -7.45 16.62 8.15
CA VAL A 9 -7.28 15.76 9.33
C VAL A 9 -6.30 14.61 9.07
N VAL A 10 -5.68 14.58 7.89
CA VAL A 10 -4.70 13.58 7.48
C VAL A 10 -3.35 14.25 7.22
N LEU A 11 -2.27 13.55 7.58
CA LEU A 11 -0.92 13.97 7.23
C LEU A 11 -0.65 13.66 5.75
N GLY A 12 0.02 14.59 5.08
CA GLY A 12 0.36 14.47 3.66
C GLY A 12 1.28 15.60 3.22
N PHE A 13 1.56 15.65 1.93
CA PHE A 13 2.37 16.69 1.31
C PHE A 13 1.55 17.43 0.25
N GLU A 14 1.89 18.69 0.01
CA GLU A 14 1.26 19.51 -1.04
C GLU A 14 1.68 19.06 -2.44
N LYS A 15 2.88 18.48 -2.58
CA LYS A 15 3.45 18.09 -3.87
C LYS A 15 3.67 16.60 -3.97
N PHE A 16 3.39 16.06 -5.16
CA PHE A 16 3.64 14.64 -5.46
C PHE A 16 5.10 14.24 -5.22
N GLU A 17 6.06 15.07 -5.64
CA GLU A 17 7.51 14.80 -5.51
C GLU A 17 7.99 14.56 -4.08
N ASP A 18 7.25 15.07 -3.09
CA ASP A 18 7.59 14.96 -1.67
C ASP A 18 7.20 13.59 -1.08
N TYR A 19 6.17 12.93 -1.62
CA TYR A 19 5.72 11.60 -1.19
C TYR A 19 6.81 10.53 -1.31
N PRO A 20 7.38 10.25 -2.50
CA PRO A 20 8.43 9.24 -2.63
C PRO A 20 9.73 9.66 -1.93
N LYS A 21 9.93 10.97 -1.67
CA LYS A 21 11.16 11.49 -1.08
C LYS A 21 11.19 11.42 0.44
N TYR A 22 10.10 11.75 1.12
CA TYR A 22 10.11 11.95 2.58
C TYR A 22 9.26 10.95 3.36
N SER A 23 8.18 10.42 2.80
CA SER A 23 7.37 9.40 3.48
C SER A 23 6.56 8.57 2.47
N PRO A 24 7.01 7.36 2.14
CA PRO A 24 6.31 6.50 1.20
C PRO A 24 5.06 5.82 1.80
N TYR A 25 4.69 6.14 3.05
CA TYR A 25 3.58 5.47 3.75
C TYR A 25 2.47 6.42 4.23
N PHE A 26 2.60 7.74 4.06
CA PHE A 26 1.50 8.64 4.39
C PHE A 26 0.31 8.42 3.46
N GLY A 27 -0.80 7.91 4.02
CA GLY A 27 -2.05 7.66 3.29
C GLY A 27 -1.99 6.55 2.24
N ALA A 28 -0.92 5.75 2.22
CA ALA A 28 -0.68 4.78 1.15
C ALA A 28 -1.43 3.45 1.35
N VAL A 29 -1.70 2.75 0.25
CA VAL A 29 -2.10 1.34 0.27
C VAL A 29 -0.86 0.48 0.47
N VAL A 30 -0.84 -0.29 1.57
CA VAL A 30 0.29 -1.14 1.94
C VAL A 30 0.05 -2.58 1.49
N GLY A 31 1.08 -3.23 0.94
CA GLY A 31 1.02 -4.65 0.57
C GLY A 31 2.28 -5.14 -0.15
N ARG A 32 2.42 -6.45 -0.39
CA ARG A 32 1.40 -7.50 -0.20
C ARG A 32 1.07 -7.87 1.24
N TYR A 33 1.96 -7.58 2.17
CA TYR A 33 1.76 -7.84 3.59
C TYR A 33 2.01 -6.56 4.38
N ALA A 34 1.03 -6.14 5.19
CA ALA A 34 1.19 -4.97 6.04
C ALA A 34 1.97 -5.32 7.31
N ASN A 35 2.86 -4.41 7.72
CA ASN A 35 3.76 -4.58 8.85
C ASN A 35 4.86 -5.63 8.56
N ARG A 36 5.40 -6.26 9.61
CA ARG A 36 6.66 -7.01 9.56
C ARG A 36 6.47 -8.51 9.36
N ILE A 37 7.35 -9.09 8.56
CA ILE A 37 7.65 -10.52 8.52
C ILE A 37 9.12 -10.67 8.93
N SER A 38 9.35 -11.31 10.08
CA SER A 38 10.69 -11.60 10.59
C SER A 38 11.33 -12.82 9.90
N GLY A 39 12.64 -13.00 10.09
CA GLY A 39 13.40 -14.12 9.51
C GLY A 39 13.68 -13.99 8.01
N GLY A 40 13.39 -12.84 7.40
CA GLY A 40 13.61 -12.58 5.98
C GLY A 40 12.65 -13.32 5.05
N GLY A 41 11.52 -13.79 5.57
CA GLY A 41 10.48 -14.47 4.80
C GLY A 41 9.72 -15.53 5.60
N PHE A 42 8.94 -16.36 4.92
CA PHE A 42 8.06 -17.36 5.54
C PHE A 42 8.08 -18.70 4.78
N THR A 43 7.56 -19.74 5.41
CA THR A 43 7.36 -21.05 4.77
C THR A 43 5.87 -21.24 4.52
N LEU A 44 5.51 -21.61 3.30
CA LEU A 44 4.15 -21.93 2.89
C LEU A 44 4.19 -23.25 2.12
N ASP A 45 3.34 -24.19 2.51
CA ASP A 45 3.26 -25.54 1.92
C ASP A 45 4.61 -26.27 1.81
N GLY A 46 5.44 -26.12 2.84
CA GLY A 46 6.76 -26.74 2.92
C GLY A 46 7.86 -26.04 2.09
N GLN A 47 7.52 -25.04 1.29
CA GLN A 47 8.47 -24.22 0.54
C GLN A 47 8.81 -22.93 1.28
N ARG A 48 10.11 -22.64 1.39
CA ARG A 48 10.62 -21.38 1.94
C ARG A 48 10.60 -20.29 0.88
N TYR A 49 10.00 -19.15 1.21
CA TYR A 49 10.04 -17.93 0.40
C TYR A 49 10.90 -16.90 1.11
N THR A 50 11.93 -16.42 0.43
CA THR A 50 12.79 -15.33 0.89
C THR A 50 12.24 -14.02 0.34
N LEU A 51 11.97 -13.07 1.22
CA LEU A 51 11.40 -11.76 0.88
C LEU A 51 12.48 -10.69 0.85
N ASP A 52 12.14 -9.56 0.21
CA ASP A 52 12.93 -8.34 0.33
C ASP A 52 13.04 -7.88 1.80
N GLN A 53 14.26 -7.57 2.24
CA GLN A 53 14.59 -7.24 3.63
C GLN A 53 14.85 -5.73 3.78
N ASN A 54 13.80 -4.93 3.60
CA ASN A 54 13.88 -3.47 3.57
C ASN A 54 13.98 -2.79 4.93
N GLU A 55 13.85 -3.51 6.05
CA GLU A 55 13.97 -2.94 7.40
C GLU A 55 15.06 -3.63 8.22
N GLY A 56 16.30 -3.43 7.79
CA GLY A 56 17.45 -4.07 8.42
C GLY A 56 17.53 -5.58 8.13
N PRO A 57 18.40 -6.31 8.84
CA PRO A 57 18.64 -7.72 8.54
C PRO A 57 17.41 -8.56 8.90
N ASN A 58 17.05 -9.48 8.01
CA ASN A 58 16.01 -10.49 8.25
C ASN A 58 14.61 -9.94 8.53
N THR A 59 14.27 -8.71 8.11
CA THR A 59 12.91 -8.17 8.29
C THR A 59 12.39 -7.58 6.99
N CYS A 60 11.26 -8.13 6.52
CA CYS A 60 10.46 -7.54 5.46
C CYS A 60 9.37 -6.68 6.10
N LEU A 61 9.32 -5.39 5.79
CA LEU A 61 8.33 -4.44 6.25
C LEU A 61 7.45 -3.99 5.10
N HIS A 62 6.13 -3.96 5.32
CA HIS A 62 5.15 -3.34 4.41
C HIS A 62 5.19 -3.88 2.97
N GLY A 63 5.61 -5.15 2.82
CA GLY A 63 5.66 -5.84 1.55
C GLY A 63 6.96 -5.64 0.76
N GLY A 64 7.99 -5.05 1.35
CA GLY A 64 9.30 -4.86 0.71
C GLY A 64 9.52 -3.45 0.15
N ALA A 65 10.73 -3.17 -0.31
CA ALA A 65 11.16 -1.85 -0.81
C ALA A 65 10.36 -1.39 -2.05
N GLY A 66 9.88 -2.33 -2.87
CA GLY A 66 9.00 -2.10 -4.00
C GLY A 66 7.54 -2.47 -3.74
N GLY A 67 7.11 -2.50 -2.48
CA GLY A 67 5.74 -2.84 -2.09
C GLY A 67 4.67 -1.90 -2.67
N PHE A 68 3.41 -2.20 -2.41
CA PHE A 68 2.27 -1.53 -3.06
C PHE A 68 2.21 -0.02 -2.90
N SER A 69 2.76 0.50 -1.80
CA SER A 69 2.80 1.95 -1.52
C SER A 69 3.75 2.71 -2.44
N GLN A 70 4.64 2.01 -3.14
CA GLN A 70 5.64 2.56 -4.05
C GLN A 70 5.28 2.35 -5.53
N ARG A 71 4.10 1.78 -5.80
CA ARG A 71 3.67 1.46 -7.16
C ARG A 71 2.61 2.43 -7.65
N VAL A 72 2.64 2.69 -8.96
CA VAL A 72 1.56 3.41 -9.65
C VAL A 72 0.42 2.43 -9.90
N TRP A 73 -0.78 2.76 -9.40
CA TRP A 73 -2.00 1.99 -9.58
C TRP A 73 -2.77 2.45 -10.82
N THR A 74 -3.52 1.54 -11.43
CA THR A 74 -4.41 1.86 -12.55
C THR A 74 -5.78 2.26 -12.00
N ILE A 75 -6.43 3.26 -12.59
CA ILE A 75 -7.84 3.55 -12.30
C ILE A 75 -8.68 2.63 -13.18
N ASP A 76 -9.38 1.67 -12.57
CA ASP A 76 -10.26 0.73 -13.26
C ASP A 76 -11.64 1.35 -13.54
N ALA A 77 -12.19 2.05 -12.55
CA ALA A 77 -13.51 2.68 -12.63
C ALA A 77 -13.60 3.85 -11.65
N TYR A 78 -14.41 4.85 -11.98
CA TYR A 78 -14.71 5.95 -11.06
C TYR A 78 -16.06 6.59 -11.39
N ASN A 79 -16.67 7.21 -10.39
CA ASN A 79 -17.83 8.08 -10.52
C ASN A 79 -17.67 9.28 -9.55
N LYS A 80 -18.75 10.03 -9.31
CA LYS A 80 -18.71 11.22 -8.44
C LYS A 80 -18.32 10.91 -6.98
N GLU A 81 -18.62 9.71 -6.50
CA GLU A 81 -18.52 9.32 -5.09
C GLU A 81 -17.55 8.17 -4.87
N SER A 82 -17.06 7.51 -5.92
CA SER A 82 -16.25 6.30 -5.79
C SER A 82 -15.12 6.21 -6.82
N VAL A 83 -14.02 5.59 -6.44
CA VAL A 83 -12.91 5.20 -7.33
C VAL A 83 -12.43 3.80 -6.99
N THR A 84 -12.25 2.97 -8.03
CA THR A 84 -11.61 1.65 -7.94
C THR A 84 -10.23 1.72 -8.60
N LEU A 85 -9.21 1.41 -7.81
CA LEU A 85 -7.82 1.27 -8.23
C LEU A 85 -7.48 -0.21 -8.39
N SER A 86 -6.63 -0.54 -9.36
CA SER A 86 -6.10 -1.89 -9.54
C SER A 86 -4.58 -1.93 -9.64
N LEU A 87 -4.02 -3.05 -9.19
CA LEU A 87 -2.60 -3.35 -9.28
C LEU A 87 -2.39 -4.85 -9.53
N HIS A 88 -1.66 -5.18 -10.59
CA HIS A 88 -1.14 -6.53 -10.79
C HIS A 88 0.23 -6.68 -10.11
N SER A 89 0.32 -7.64 -9.21
CA SER A 89 1.56 -8.05 -8.58
C SER A 89 1.89 -9.46 -9.09
N PRO A 90 2.93 -9.64 -9.93
CA PRO A 90 3.24 -10.93 -10.55
C PRO A 90 3.80 -11.94 -9.54
N ASP A 91 3.79 -13.23 -9.88
CA ASP A 91 4.48 -14.24 -9.07
C ASP A 91 5.95 -13.85 -8.82
N GLY A 92 6.39 -13.97 -7.56
CA GLY A 92 7.73 -13.58 -7.11
C GLY A 92 7.92 -12.10 -6.79
N ASP A 93 6.90 -11.23 -6.93
CA ASP A 93 7.03 -9.80 -6.58
C ASP A 93 7.43 -9.62 -5.11
N GLN A 94 8.56 -8.94 -4.88
CA GLN A 94 9.22 -8.80 -3.57
C GLN A 94 9.51 -10.13 -2.84
N GLY A 95 9.55 -11.24 -3.58
CA GLY A 95 9.77 -12.60 -3.06
C GLY A 95 8.50 -13.36 -2.65
N PHE A 96 7.32 -12.74 -2.79
CA PHE A 96 6.04 -13.40 -2.48
C PHE A 96 5.60 -14.34 -3.61
N PRO A 97 5.14 -15.56 -3.31
CA PRO A 97 4.58 -16.46 -4.31
C PRO A 97 3.20 -16.03 -4.81
N GLY A 98 2.86 -16.53 -5.99
CA GLY A 98 1.57 -16.37 -6.64
C GLY A 98 1.41 -15.02 -7.32
N ALA A 99 0.78 -14.99 -8.48
CA ALA A 99 0.27 -13.74 -9.04
C ALA A 99 -0.95 -13.27 -8.22
N LEU A 100 -1.02 -11.97 -7.95
CA LEU A 100 -2.11 -11.36 -7.20
C LEU A 100 -2.60 -10.12 -7.95
N ASP A 101 -3.86 -10.18 -8.40
CA ASP A 101 -4.61 -9.02 -8.88
C ASP A 101 -5.36 -8.38 -7.72
N VAL A 102 -5.06 -7.11 -7.45
CA VAL A 102 -5.63 -6.38 -6.32
C VAL A 102 -6.55 -5.28 -6.83
N LYS A 103 -7.69 -5.11 -6.17
CA LYS A 103 -8.56 -3.95 -6.33
C LYS A 103 -8.77 -3.26 -4.99
N CYS A 104 -8.63 -1.95 -4.97
CA CYS A 104 -8.93 -1.11 -3.82
C CYS A 104 -10.00 -0.10 -4.24
N THR A 105 -11.15 -0.11 -3.56
CA THR A 105 -12.23 0.84 -3.84
C THR A 105 -12.40 1.77 -2.67
N TYR A 106 -12.44 3.06 -2.94
CA TYR A 106 -12.79 4.10 -1.97
C TYR A 106 -14.13 4.68 -2.37
N THR A 107 -15.09 4.70 -1.45
CA THR A 107 -16.40 5.34 -1.67
C THR A 107 -16.70 6.35 -0.57
N LEU A 108 -17.09 7.56 -0.95
CA LEU A 108 -17.56 8.60 -0.05
C LEU A 108 -19.09 8.60 -0.03
N SER A 109 -19.68 8.25 1.11
CA SER A 109 -21.12 8.31 1.36
C SER A 109 -21.41 9.28 2.49
N GLU A 110 -22.06 10.40 2.16
CA GLU A 110 -22.33 11.51 3.09
C GLU A 110 -21.07 12.00 3.82
N SER A 111 -20.82 11.51 5.03
CA SER A 111 -19.68 11.85 5.89
C SER A 111 -18.79 10.63 6.22
N THR A 112 -18.96 9.52 5.50
CA THR A 112 -18.26 8.24 5.75
C THR A 112 -17.47 7.81 4.52
N ILE A 113 -16.25 7.33 4.73
CA ILE A 113 -15.44 6.66 3.70
C ILE A 113 -15.56 5.14 3.91
N LEU A 114 -15.85 4.41 2.83
CA LEU A 114 -15.98 2.95 2.76
C LEU A 114 -14.93 2.35 1.84
#